data_AF-A0A2D8SEM6-F1
#
_entry.id   AF-A0A2D8SEM6-F1
#
_cell.length_a   1.000
_cell.length_b   1.000
_cell.length_c   1.000
_cell.angle_alpha   90.00
_cell.angle_beta   90.00
_cell.angle_gamma   90.00
#
_symmetry.space_group_name_H-M   'P 1'
#
loop_
_entity.id
_entity.type
_entity.pdbx_description
1 polymer ?
#
loop_
_entity_poly.entity_id
_entity_poly.type
_entity_poly.pdbx_seq_one_letter_code
_entity_poly.pdbx_strand_id
1 'polypeptide(L)' 'MRLLLQRALSVAVYFEGKLQCSCNKGLLIFLCTMKGDNENDVNTLLKKISTQQGVFGASMQVKLVNDSPTTFWLDSKN' A
#
# COMPACT_ATOMS: atom_id res chain seq x y z
N MET A 1 -4.85 3.76 -12.82
CA MET A 1 -4.25 3.33 -11.54
C MET A 1 -5.35 3.02 -10.55
N ARG A 2 -5.22 1.97 -9.76
CA ARG A 2 -6.19 1.62 -8.71
C ARG A 2 -5.51 1.53 -7.36
N LEU A 3 -6.18 2.05 -6.34
CA LEU A 3 -5.72 2.04 -4.96
C LEU A 3 -6.79 1.40 -4.08
N LEU A 4 -6.40 0.42 -3.26
CA LEU A 4 -7.18 -0.02 -2.10
C LEU A 4 -6.54 0.59 -0.85
N LEU A 5 -7.26 1.48 -0.19
CA LEU A 5 -6.82 2.11 1.05
C LEU A 5 -7.53 1.45 2.23
N GLN A 6 -6.77 1.08 3.25
CA GLN A 6 -7.33 0.55 4.50
C GLN A 6 -6.71 1.26 5.69
N ARG A 7 -7.55 1.72 6.62
CA ARG A 7 -7.06 2.24 7.90
C ARG A 7 -6.63 1.08 8.80
N ALA A 8 -5.47 1.25 9.42
CA ALA A 8 -4.85 0.23 10.25
C ALA A 8 -4.42 0.80 11.59
N LEU A 9 -4.62 0.02 12.66
CA LEU A 9 -3.96 0.26 13.94
C LEU A 9 -2.50 -0.20 13.90
N SER A 10 -2.21 -1.22 13.10
CA SER A 10 -0.85 -1.66 12.80
C SER A 10 -0.79 -2.44 11.48
N VAL A 11 0.35 -2.33 10.81
CA VAL A 11 0.69 -3.07 9.59
C VAL A 11 2.11 -3.59 9.72
N ALA A 12 2.34 -4.82 9.30
CA ALA A 12 3.67 -5.38 9.13
C ALA A 12 3.73 -6.23 7.86
N VAL A 13 4.76 -6.01 7.03
CA VAL A 13 4.97 -6.74 5.79
C VAL A 13 6.20 -7.63 5.94
N TYR A 14 6.06 -8.89 5.56
CA TYR A 14 7.10 -9.90 5.63
C TYR A 14 7.40 -10.45 4.25
N PHE A 15 8.68 -10.71 3.98
CA PHE A 15 9.17 -11.43 2.81
C PHE A 15 10.09 -12.55 3.29
N GLU A 16 9.81 -13.79 2.89
CA GLU A 16 10.54 -14.99 3.35
C GLU A 16 10.65 -15.08 4.89
N GLY A 17 9.58 -14.70 5.59
CA GLY A 17 9.52 -14.71 7.06
C GLY A 17 10.28 -13.56 7.75
N LYS A 18 11.01 -12.73 7.02
CA LYS A 18 11.71 -11.55 7.57
C LYS A 18 10.83 -10.30 7.48
N LEU A 19 10.79 -9.53 8.57
CA LEU A 19 10.10 -8.24 8.61
C LEU A 19 10.79 -7.27 7.64
N GLN A 20 10.05 -6.74 6.68
CA GLN A 20 10.52 -5.73 5.73
C GLN A 20 10.23 -4.33 6.22
N CYS A 21 8.97 -4.10 6.61
CA CYS A 21 8.52 -2.81 7.08
C CYS A 21 7.30 -2.95 7.99
N SER A 22 7.08 -1.94 8.84
CA SER A 22 5.94 -1.90 9.75
C SER A 22 5.55 -0.47 10.08
N CYS A 23 4.25 -0.24 10.17
CA CYS A 23 3.70 1.00 10.71
C CYS A 23 2.76 0.70 11.87
N ASN A 24 2.69 1.64 12.81
CA ASN A 24 1.67 1.64 13.86
C ASN A 24 0.36 2.17 13.24
N LYS A 25 -0.32 3.12 13.88
CA LYS A 25 -1.55 3.69 13.33
C LYS A 25 -1.26 4.39 12.00
N GLY A 26 -2.00 4.03 10.96
CA GLY A 26 -1.76 4.57 9.62
C GLY A 26 -2.68 4.01 8.55
N LEU A 27 -2.21 4.06 7.30
CA LEU A 27 -2.91 3.55 6.12
C LEU A 27 -2.09 2.46 5.46
N LEU A 28 -2.74 1.35 5.15
CA LEU A 28 -2.25 0.36 4.19
C LEU A 28 -2.75 0.75 2.80
N ILE A 29 -1.83 0.82 1.84
CA ILE A 29 -2.10 1.20 0.46
C ILE A 29 -1.72 0.02 -0.43
N PHE A 30 -2.71 -0.64 -1.03
CA PHE A 30 -2.44 -1.53 -2.16
C PHE A 30 -2.52 -0.71 -3.44
N LEU A 31 -1.39 -0.59 -4.13
CA LEU A 31 -1.27 0.11 -5.40
C LEU A 31 -1.24 -0.91 -6.53
N CYS A 32 -2.11 -0.70 -7.52
CA CYS A 32 -2.11 -1.45 -8.76
C CYS A 32 -2.00 -0.48 -9.94
N THR A 33 -0.98 -0.69 -10.77
CA THR A 33 -0.82 -0.01 -12.05
C THR A 33 -1.42 -0.85 -13.18
N MET A 34 -2.08 -0.19 -14.13
CA MET A 34 -2.72 -0.78 -15.30
C MET A 34 -1.99 -0.33 -16.58
N LYS A 35 -2.26 -1.02 -17.69
CA LYS A 35 -1.76 -0.61 -19.00
C LYS A 35 -2.15 0.84 -19.30
N GLY A 36 -1.15 1.66 -19.62
CA GLY A 36 -1.32 3.10 -19.89
C GLY A 36 -1.24 3.99 -18.64
N ASP A 37 -0.97 3.45 -17.45
CA ASP A 37 -0.58 4.28 -16.30
C ASP A 37 0.89 4.70 -16.43
N ASN A 38 1.22 5.93 -16.00
CA ASN A 38 2.57 6.47 -16.04
C ASN A 38 3.29 6.27 -14.70
N GLU A 39 4.56 5.86 -14.74
CA GLU A 39 5.41 5.72 -13.55
C GLU A 39 5.57 7.05 -12.79
N ASN A 40 5.51 8.18 -13.49
CA ASN A 40 5.61 9.51 -12.88
C ASN A 40 4.47 9.80 -11.90
N ASP A 41 3.27 9.29 -12.15
CA ASP A 41 2.10 9.51 -11.30
C ASP A 41 2.30 8.80 -9.95
N VAL A 42 2.82 7.58 -10.00
CA VAL A 42 3.17 6.79 -8.81
C VAL A 42 4.27 7.50 -8.03
N ASN A 43 5.35 7.92 -8.70
CA ASN A 43 6.45 8.63 -8.05
C ASN A 43 6.01 9.94 -7.39
N THR A 44 5.06 10.64 -8.00
CA THR A 44 4.50 11.88 -7.43
C THR A 44 3.68 11.60 -6.17
N LEU A 45 2.88 10.54 -6.18
CA LEU A 45 2.11 10.10 -5.02
C LEU A 45 3.03 9.70 -3.86
N LEU A 46 4.10 8.94 -4.16
CA LEU A 46 5.11 8.51 -3.20
C LEU A 46 5.96 9.65 -2.64
N LYS A 47 6.17 10.73 -3.41
CA LYS A 47 6.88 11.93 -2.91
C LYS A 47 6.03 12.78 -1.98
N LYS A 48 4.71 12.81 -2.19
CA LYS A 48 3.77 13.60 -1.38
C LYS A 48 3.46 12.97 -0.03
N ILE A 49 3.65 11.66 0.10
CA ILE A 49 3.29 10.89 1.28
C ILE A 49 4.50 10.06 1.71
N SER A 50 4.98 10.25 2.95
CA SER A 50 6.01 9.37 3.51
C SER A 50 5.45 7.95 3.62
N THR A 51 6.01 7.02 2.84
CA THR A 51 5.53 5.65 2.74
C THR A 51 6.65 4.67 3.04
N GLN A 52 6.30 3.56 3.68
CA GLN A 52 7.16 2.38 3.74
C GLN A 52 6.70 1.42 2.64
N GLN A 53 7.64 0.81 1.94
CA GLN A 53 7.37 0.00 0.75
C GLN A 53 7.64 -1.49 1.02
N GLY A 54 6.90 -2.35 0.31
CA GLY A 54 7.23 -3.77 0.19
C GLY A 54 8.19 -4.02 -0.97
N VAL A 55 8.38 -5.29 -1.31
CA VAL A 55 9.22 -5.73 -2.45
C VAL A 55 8.32 -6.06 -3.64
N PHE A 56 8.46 -5.32 -4.74
CA PHE A 56 7.68 -5.57 -5.94
C PHE A 56 8.02 -6.94 -6.55
N GLY A 57 7.01 -7.67 -7.02
CA GLY A 57 7.16 -9.00 -7.62
C GLY A 57 7.42 -10.14 -6.62
N ALA A 58 7.59 -9.85 -5.33
CA ALA A 58 7.81 -10.84 -4.30
C ALA A 58 6.49 -11.34 -3.67
N SER A 59 6.47 -12.61 -3.24
CA SER A 59 5.39 -13.14 -2.41
C SER A 59 5.54 -12.61 -0.98
N MET A 60 4.67 -11.68 -0.60
CA MET A 60 4.70 -11.03 0.70
C MET A 60 3.54 -11.47 1.58
N GLN A 61 3.80 -11.57 2.89
CA GLN A 61 2.76 -11.77 3.90
C GLN A 61 2.49 -10.43 4.59
N VAL A 62 1.24 -9.99 4.57
CA VAL A 62 0.82 -8.73 5.22
C VAL A 62 0.03 -9.07 6.48
N LYS A 63 0.57 -8.72 7.63
CA LYS A 63 -0.16 -8.71 8.90
C LYS A 63 -0.78 -7.32 9.09
N LEU A 64 -2.09 -7.29 9.27
CA LEU A 64 -2.88 -6.07 9.38
C LEU A 64 -3.83 -6.18 10.57
N VAL A 65 -3.86 -5.16 11.43
CA VAL A 65 -4.95 -4.95 12.39
C VAL A 65 -5.79 -3.79 11.86
N ASN A 66 -6.92 -4.13 11.22
CA ASN A 66 -7.79 -3.15 10.58
C ASN A 66 -8.53 -2.30 11.63
N ASP A 67 -8.54 -0.98 11.45
CA ASP A 67 -9.22 -0.02 12.34
C ASP A 67 -10.62 0.32 11.82
N SER A 68 -11.52 -0.69 11.77
CA SER A 68 -12.99 -0.70 11.50
C SER A 68 -13.62 0.30 10.48
N PRO A 69 -14.74 -0.11 9.85
CA PRO A 69 -14.73 -0.52 8.45
C PRO A 69 -14.39 0.66 7.52
N THR A 70 -13.09 0.91 7.32
CA THR A 70 -12.63 2.01 6.48
C THR A 70 -11.77 1.43 5.37
N THR A 71 -12.42 0.92 4.33
CA THR A 71 -11.77 0.46 3.09
C THR A 71 -12.30 1.30 1.93
N PHE A 72 -11.41 2.02 1.26
CA PHE A 72 -11.75 2.84 0.11
C PHE A 72 -11.13 2.27 -1.16
N TRP A 73 -11.91 2.25 -2.22
CA TRP A 73 -11.44 2.03 -3.59
C TRP A 73 -11.31 3.38 -4.28
N LEU A 74 -10.11 3.68 -4.78
CA LEU A 74 -9.89 4.83 -5.66
C LEU A 74 -9.42 4.31 -7.02
N ASP A 75 -10.03 4.83 -8.09
CA ASP A 75 -9.58 4.61 -9.45
C ASP A 75 -9.19 5.98 -10.02
N SER A 76 -7.98 6.12 -10.54
CA SER A 76 -7.48 7.40 -11.06
C SER A 76 -8.15 7.84 -12.36
N LYS A 77 -8.93 6.95 -12.99
CA LYS A 77 -9.60 7.20 -14.28
C LYS A 77 -11.09 7.57 -14.13
N ASN A 78 -11.61 7.63 -12.91
CA ASN A 78 -12.99 8.03 -12.57
C ASN A 78 -12.97 9.16 -11.55
#